data_AF-C4WJJ0-F1
#
_entry.id   AF-C4WJJ0-F1
#
_cell.length_a   1.000
_cell.length_b   1.000
_cell.length_c   1.000
_cell.angle_alpha   90.00
_cell.angle_beta   90.00
_cell.angle_gamma   90.00
#
_symmetry.space_group_name_H-M   'P 1'
#
loop_
_entity.id
_entity.type
_entity.pdbx_description
1 polymer ?
#
loop_
_entity_poly.entity_id
_entity_poly.type
_entity_poly.pdbx_seq_one_letter_code
_entity_poly.pdbx_strand_id
1 'polypeptide(L)'
;MDQTPNLKLPYILPSQAQKHVTHNEALRLLDAVVHLSVRSRSRTDAPETPAGGDRYLVAAPALGNWAGKEGMIASFIDGGWLFVAPAVGWQVYVEDEAQLLVFDGALWKGVSSVPDNLSLSMLGVQATADAVNRLAVSSDASLFNNAGAGHEVKVNKQAMTDTASLLYQTNWTGFAEMGLNGSNDFSVKVSSDGGQWQEAIKIDHATGNVAIGSVWPQTKLHVDGPIRPAPILPRRCLLPETMAPVRWSL
;
A
#
# COMPACT_ATOMS: atom_id res chain seq x y z
N MET A 1 12.18 28.94 -42.58
CA MET A 1 11.17 28.00 -42.05
C MET A 1 9.82 28.64 -42.32
N ASP A 2 8.93 27.94 -43.00
CA ASP A 2 7.63 28.50 -43.42
C ASP A 2 6.49 28.02 -42.50
N GLN A 3 6.80 27.18 -41.51
CA GLN A 3 5.86 26.60 -40.55
C GLN A 3 6.47 26.49 -39.14
N THR A 4 5.62 26.37 -38.12
CA THR A 4 6.03 26.11 -36.74
C THR A 4 6.59 24.68 -36.56
N PRO A 5 7.52 24.45 -35.62
CA PRO A 5 8.18 23.15 -35.47
C PRO A 5 7.26 21.99 -35.10
N ASN A 6 6.29 22.19 -34.21
CA ASN A 6 5.51 21.10 -33.62
C ASN A 6 4.16 20.84 -34.31
N LEU A 7 3.30 21.86 -34.36
CA LEU A 7 1.95 21.84 -34.93
C LEU A 7 1.91 22.11 -36.44
N LYS A 8 3.07 22.40 -37.06
CA LYS A 8 3.21 22.69 -38.49
C LYS A 8 2.31 23.83 -38.99
N LEU A 9 2.10 24.84 -38.15
CA LEU A 9 1.26 26.00 -38.49
C LEU A 9 2.01 26.93 -39.45
N PRO A 10 1.42 27.34 -40.58
CA PRO A 10 2.09 28.20 -41.57
C PRO A 10 2.31 29.62 -41.04
N TYR A 11 3.52 30.16 -41.27
CA TYR A 11 3.85 31.55 -40.98
C TYR A 11 3.37 32.49 -42.07
N ILE A 12 3.02 33.72 -41.68
CA ILE A 12 2.74 34.79 -42.64
C ILE A 12 4.08 35.35 -43.14
N LEU A 13 4.27 35.36 -44.46
CA LEU A 13 5.45 35.91 -45.13
C LEU A 13 5.49 37.45 -45.03
N PRO A 14 6.68 38.09 -45.13
CA PRO A 14 6.82 39.53 -44.92
C PRO A 14 5.95 40.36 -45.87
N SER A 15 5.16 41.29 -45.33
CA SER A 15 4.37 42.28 -46.08
C SER A 15 4.25 43.60 -45.30
N GLN A 16 3.74 44.65 -45.95
CA GLN A 16 3.64 46.02 -45.45
C GLN A 16 2.95 46.09 -44.07
N ALA A 17 3.53 46.90 -43.17
CA ALA A 17 3.11 47.15 -41.78
C ALA A 17 3.44 46.09 -40.70
N GLN A 18 4.42 45.19 -40.93
CA GLN A 18 5.00 44.32 -39.88
C GLN A 18 4.01 43.45 -39.07
N LYS A 19 2.74 43.31 -39.50
CA LYS A 19 1.72 42.47 -38.82
C LYS A 19 2.12 41.00 -38.71
N HIS A 20 3.00 40.55 -39.59
CA HIS A 20 3.58 39.22 -39.58
C HIS A 20 4.45 38.95 -38.34
N VAL A 21 5.05 39.98 -37.72
CA VAL A 21 5.92 39.82 -36.55
C VAL A 21 5.10 39.36 -35.34
N THR A 22 4.09 40.13 -34.93
CA THR A 22 3.26 39.82 -33.77
C THR A 22 2.40 38.57 -33.97
N HIS A 23 1.93 38.32 -35.20
CA HIS A 23 1.17 37.11 -35.50
C HIS A 23 2.05 35.84 -35.46
N ASN A 24 3.23 35.86 -36.09
CA ASN A 24 4.12 34.70 -36.07
C ASN A 24 4.66 34.42 -34.66
N GLU A 25 4.83 35.45 -33.83
CA GLU A 25 5.15 35.29 -32.41
C GLU A 25 4.03 34.58 -31.62
N ALA A 26 2.76 34.96 -31.86
CA ALA A 26 1.62 34.26 -31.28
C ALA A 26 1.52 32.79 -31.73
N LEU A 27 1.83 32.51 -33.00
CA LEU A 27 1.87 31.14 -33.52
C LEU A 27 2.98 30.30 -32.88
N ARG A 28 4.16 30.90 -32.63
CA ARG A 28 5.26 30.23 -31.91
C ARG A 28 4.88 29.89 -30.47
N LEU A 29 4.19 30.81 -29.77
CA LEU A 29 3.67 30.55 -28.42
C LEU A 29 2.63 29.43 -28.43
N LEU A 30 1.70 29.45 -29.39
CA LEU A 30 0.68 28.40 -29.53
C LEU A 30 1.32 27.03 -29.79
N ASP A 31 2.35 26.98 -30.64
CA ASP A 31 3.11 25.78 -30.97
C ASP A 31 3.83 25.18 -29.75
N ALA A 32 4.34 26.03 -28.88
CA ALA A 32 4.98 25.60 -27.65
C ALA A 32 3.98 25.04 -26.63
N VAL A 33 2.78 25.63 -26.52
CA VAL A 33 1.83 25.36 -25.42
C VAL A 33 0.78 24.30 -25.75
N VAL A 34 0.32 24.22 -27.00
CA VAL A 34 -0.72 23.24 -27.38
C VAL A 34 -0.11 21.84 -27.51
N HIS A 35 -0.81 20.83 -26.98
CA HIS A 35 -0.33 19.45 -26.85
C HIS A 35 1.07 19.40 -26.22
N LEU A 36 1.19 19.98 -25.02
CA LEU A 36 2.45 20.11 -24.32
C LEU A 36 3.06 18.73 -24.00
N SER A 37 4.05 18.34 -24.79
CA SER A 37 4.92 17.18 -24.56
C SER A 37 6.32 17.70 -24.29
N VAL A 38 6.90 17.33 -23.16
CA VAL A 38 8.28 17.68 -22.80
C VAL A 38 9.12 16.42 -22.71
N ARG A 39 10.36 16.53 -23.16
CA ARG A 39 11.34 15.43 -23.15
C ARG A 39 11.70 15.00 -21.73
N SER A 40 11.84 15.97 -20.84
CA SER A 40 12.22 15.75 -19.45
C SER A 40 11.82 16.94 -18.58
N ARG A 41 11.61 16.66 -17.30
CA ARG A 41 11.36 17.67 -16.26
C ARG A 41 12.41 17.77 -15.16
N SER A 42 13.43 16.93 -15.20
CA SER A 42 14.47 16.82 -14.16
C SER A 42 15.79 17.51 -14.54
N ARG A 43 15.85 18.08 -15.73
CA ARG A 43 17.07 18.64 -16.30
C ARG A 43 17.28 20.09 -15.86
N THR A 44 18.50 20.40 -15.40
CA THR A 44 18.89 21.72 -14.86
C THR A 44 19.61 22.61 -15.88
N ASP A 45 20.14 22.03 -16.96
CA ASP A 45 20.90 22.71 -18.02
C ASP A 45 20.33 22.42 -19.41
N ALA A 46 20.53 23.33 -20.37
CA ALA A 46 20.11 23.09 -21.76
C ALA A 46 20.93 21.95 -22.42
N PRO A 47 20.32 21.07 -23.22
CA PRO A 47 21.05 20.15 -24.10
C PRO A 47 22.08 20.87 -24.96
N GLU A 48 23.24 20.24 -25.19
CA GLU A 48 24.28 20.78 -26.08
C GLU A 48 23.82 20.83 -27.55
N THR A 49 22.92 19.92 -27.94
CA THR A 49 22.36 19.81 -29.31
C THR A 49 20.83 19.70 -29.28
N PRO A 50 20.10 20.77 -28.89
CA PRO A 50 18.65 20.76 -28.88
C PRO A 50 18.11 20.77 -30.32
N ALA A 51 17.13 19.93 -30.60
CA ALA A 51 16.44 19.92 -31.89
C ALA A 51 15.32 20.97 -31.91
N GLY A 52 15.06 21.55 -33.07
CA GLY A 52 13.95 22.50 -33.23
C GLY A 52 12.61 21.84 -32.88
N GLY A 53 11.90 22.39 -31.90
CA GLY A 53 10.65 21.85 -31.35
C GLY A 53 10.81 21.12 -30.02
N ASP A 54 12.03 20.81 -29.56
CA ASP A 54 12.24 20.20 -28.25
C ASP A 54 11.72 21.10 -27.13
N ARG A 55 11.07 20.48 -26.14
CA ARG A 55 10.51 21.16 -24.97
C ARG A 55 10.97 20.47 -23.70
N TYR A 56 11.28 21.26 -22.68
CA TYR A 56 11.74 20.80 -21.38
C TYR A 56 11.05 21.57 -20.27
N LEU A 57 10.82 20.92 -19.13
CA LEU A 57 10.56 21.63 -17.89
C LEU A 57 11.90 21.94 -17.21
N VAL A 58 12.17 23.21 -16.96
CA VAL A 58 13.44 23.63 -16.34
C VAL A 58 13.43 23.27 -14.85
N ALA A 59 14.27 22.32 -14.46
CA ALA A 59 14.44 21.94 -13.06
C ALA A 59 15.29 22.97 -12.30
N ALA A 60 15.07 23.06 -10.98
CA ALA A 60 15.91 23.85 -10.11
C ALA A 60 17.13 23.03 -9.63
N PRO A 61 18.33 23.63 -9.50
CA PRO A 61 18.70 24.99 -9.89
C PRO A 61 18.92 25.09 -11.41
N ALA A 62 18.42 26.14 -12.08
CA ALA A 62 18.61 26.28 -13.52
C ALA A 62 19.98 26.88 -13.85
N LEU A 63 20.68 26.28 -14.82
CA LEU A 63 22.05 26.62 -15.18
C LEU A 63 22.17 27.04 -16.66
N GLY A 64 23.26 27.75 -16.98
CA GLY A 64 23.59 28.15 -18.35
C GLY A 64 22.48 28.98 -19.00
N ASN A 65 22.03 28.56 -20.19
CA ASN A 65 20.98 29.24 -20.95
C ASN A 65 19.61 29.26 -20.25
N TRP A 66 19.43 28.46 -19.20
CA TRP A 66 18.19 28.37 -18.43
C TRP A 66 18.26 29.11 -17.10
N ALA A 67 19.38 29.76 -16.76
CA ALA A 67 19.57 30.44 -15.49
C ALA A 67 18.44 31.44 -15.17
N GLY A 68 17.81 31.29 -14.00
CA GLY A 68 16.69 32.12 -13.55
C GLY A 68 15.34 31.82 -14.21
N LYS A 69 15.20 30.66 -14.86
CA LYS A 69 13.98 30.19 -15.54
C LYS A 69 13.42 28.90 -14.91
N GLU A 70 13.71 28.65 -13.64
CA GLU A 70 13.20 27.49 -12.89
C GLU A 70 11.68 27.39 -12.99
N GLY A 71 11.17 26.18 -13.26
CA GLY A 71 9.74 25.91 -13.37
C GLY A 71 9.06 26.42 -14.64
N MET A 72 9.78 27.12 -15.53
CA MET A 72 9.27 27.50 -16.85
C MET A 72 9.39 26.35 -17.84
N ILE A 73 8.53 26.37 -18.86
CA ILE A 73 8.62 25.49 -20.00
C ILE A 73 9.56 26.13 -21.02
N ALA A 74 10.70 25.50 -21.27
CA ALA A 74 11.67 25.92 -22.27
C ALA A 74 11.40 25.18 -23.58
N SER A 75 11.11 25.90 -24.65
CA SER A 75 10.94 25.37 -26.01
C SER A 75 12.03 25.90 -26.93
N PHE A 76 12.73 25.02 -27.64
CA PHE A 76 13.79 25.43 -28.57
C PHE A 76 13.22 25.67 -29.98
N ILE A 77 13.24 26.91 -30.46
CA ILE A 77 12.68 27.32 -31.74
C ILE A 77 13.63 28.31 -32.43
N ASP A 78 13.85 28.15 -33.74
CA ASP A 78 14.65 29.06 -34.58
C ASP A 78 16.06 29.38 -34.02
N GLY A 79 16.69 28.42 -33.32
CA GLY A 79 18.03 28.58 -32.74
C GLY A 79 18.06 29.26 -31.36
N GLY A 80 16.90 29.57 -30.77
CA GLY A 80 16.78 30.18 -29.45
C GLY A 80 15.81 29.44 -28.52
N TRP A 81 15.88 29.78 -27.23
CA TRP A 81 14.97 29.26 -26.20
C TRP A 81 13.82 30.24 -25.96
N LEU A 82 12.60 29.77 -26.18
CA LEU A 82 11.37 30.43 -25.76
C LEU A 82 10.96 29.87 -24.39
N PHE A 83 10.77 30.75 -23.41
CA PHE A 83 10.33 30.35 -22.07
C PHE A 83 8.89 30.76 -21.85
N VAL A 84 8.06 29.82 -21.39
CA VAL A 84 6.65 30.04 -21.09
C VAL A 84 6.38 29.68 -19.63
N ALA A 85 5.76 30.59 -18.89
CA ALA A 85 5.32 30.31 -17.52
C ALA A 85 4.01 29.47 -17.57
N PRO A 86 3.95 28.31 -16.88
CA PRO A 86 2.74 27.52 -16.82
C PRO A 86 1.65 28.22 -16.01
N ALA A 87 0.38 28.03 -16.39
CA ALA A 87 -0.77 28.47 -15.63
C ALA A 87 -1.49 27.29 -14.97
N VAL A 88 -2.23 27.57 -13.90
CA VAL A 88 -3.02 26.56 -13.16
C VAL A 88 -3.91 25.77 -14.12
N GLY A 89 -3.89 24.44 -14.00
CA GLY A 89 -4.69 23.53 -14.82
C GLY A 89 -4.03 23.10 -16.14
N TRP A 90 -2.84 23.61 -16.46
CA TRP A 90 -2.09 23.12 -17.62
C TRP A 90 -1.70 21.65 -17.45
N GLN A 91 -1.73 20.92 -18.56
CA GLN A 91 -1.33 19.52 -18.63
C GLN A 91 -0.06 19.39 -19.44
N VAL A 92 0.86 18.54 -18.98
CA VAL A 92 2.08 18.20 -19.71
C VAL A 92 2.28 16.69 -19.70
N TYR A 93 2.60 16.14 -20.86
CA TYR A 93 3.12 14.78 -20.96
C TYR A 93 4.64 14.82 -20.87
N VAL A 94 5.23 14.05 -19.95
CA VAL A 94 6.68 13.95 -19.80
C VAL A 94 7.13 12.62 -20.42
N GLU A 95 7.90 12.70 -21.49
CA GLU A 95 8.26 11.54 -22.32
C GLU A 95 9.21 10.56 -21.62
N ASP A 96 10.16 11.04 -20.82
CA ASP A 96 11.12 10.20 -20.08
C ASP A 96 10.47 9.39 -18.95
N GLU A 97 9.43 9.94 -18.32
CA GLU A 97 8.66 9.29 -17.25
C GLU A 97 7.43 8.55 -17.78
N ALA A 98 7.05 8.78 -19.04
CA ALA A 98 5.81 8.30 -19.66
C ALA A 98 4.54 8.68 -18.86
N GLN A 99 4.53 9.86 -18.22
CA GLN A 99 3.47 10.30 -17.32
C GLN A 99 2.83 11.63 -17.74
N LEU A 100 1.52 11.73 -17.48
CA LEU A 100 0.77 12.99 -17.58
C LEU A 100 0.80 13.70 -16.22
N LEU A 101 1.15 14.99 -16.23
CA LEU A 101 1.15 15.86 -15.07
C LEU A 101 0.20 17.04 -15.26
N VAL A 102 -0.39 17.54 -14.17
CA VAL A 102 -1.20 18.77 -14.11
C VAL A 102 -0.50 19.79 -13.21
N PHE A 103 -0.45 21.05 -13.64
CA PHE A 103 0.09 22.15 -12.85
C PHE A 103 -0.97 22.68 -11.86
N ASP A 104 -0.67 22.64 -10.56
CA ASP A 104 -1.61 23.07 -9.50
C ASP A 104 -1.48 24.55 -9.12
N GLY A 105 -0.57 25.29 -9.77
CA GLY A 105 -0.23 26.68 -9.45
C GLY A 105 1.10 26.85 -8.73
N ALA A 106 1.68 25.76 -8.22
CA ALA A 106 3.01 25.75 -7.62
C ALA A 106 3.89 24.63 -8.20
N LEU A 107 3.34 23.42 -8.32
CA LEU A 107 4.07 22.21 -8.72
C LEU A 107 3.29 21.41 -9.78
N TRP A 108 4.04 20.61 -10.53
CA TRP A 108 3.47 19.62 -11.45
C TRP A 108 3.18 18.32 -10.71
N LYS A 109 1.92 17.88 -10.72
CA LYS A 109 1.44 16.68 -10.02
C LYS A 109 0.99 15.60 -11.00
N GLY A 110 1.27 14.34 -10.70
CA GLY A 110 0.78 13.20 -11.48
C GLY A 110 -0.73 13.11 -11.53
N VAL A 111 -1.25 12.66 -12.68
CA VAL A 111 -2.69 12.38 -12.88
C VAL A 111 -3.05 10.95 -12.44
N SER A 112 -2.08 10.15 -11.99
CA SER A 112 -2.28 8.80 -11.46
C SER A 112 -3.22 8.81 -10.24
N SER A 113 -4.15 7.86 -10.22
CA SER A 113 -5.22 7.76 -9.21
C SER A 113 -4.77 7.35 -7.81
N VAL A 114 -3.49 7.03 -7.64
CA VAL A 114 -2.91 6.67 -6.34
C VAL A 114 -1.65 7.50 -6.13
N PRO A 115 -1.68 8.49 -5.22
CA PRO A 115 -0.48 9.20 -4.82
C PRO A 115 0.51 8.26 -4.12
N ASP A 116 1.80 8.59 -4.15
CA ASP A 116 2.86 7.85 -3.44
C ASP A 116 2.56 7.68 -1.94
N ASN A 117 1.78 8.61 -1.37
CA ASN A 117 1.23 8.52 -0.03
C ASN A 117 -0.30 8.63 -0.09
N LEU A 118 -0.99 7.53 0.17
CA LEU A 118 -2.45 7.45 0.22
C LEU A 118 -2.93 7.45 1.67
N SER A 119 -3.64 8.51 2.08
CA SER A 119 -4.36 8.57 3.35
C SER A 119 -5.86 8.55 3.07
N LEU A 120 -6.51 7.45 3.43
CA LEU A 120 -7.96 7.28 3.30
C LEU A 120 -8.61 7.27 4.68
N SER A 121 -9.74 7.97 4.81
CA SER A 121 -10.58 7.87 6.00
C SER A 121 -11.33 6.53 6.07
N MET A 122 -11.68 5.95 4.91
CA MET A 122 -12.36 4.66 4.74
C MET A 122 -11.97 4.02 3.40
N LEU A 123 -11.88 2.69 3.36
CA LEU A 123 -11.59 1.89 2.16
C LEU A 123 -12.49 0.64 2.14
N GLY A 124 -13.31 0.54 1.10
CA GLY A 124 -14.14 -0.63 0.82
C GLY A 124 -13.69 -1.37 -0.44
N VAL A 125 -13.43 -2.67 -0.35
CA VAL A 125 -13.15 -3.55 -1.49
C VAL A 125 -14.37 -4.42 -1.72
N GLN A 126 -15.17 -4.09 -2.74
CA GLN A 126 -16.47 -4.73 -3.03
C GLN A 126 -17.47 -4.70 -1.86
N ALA A 127 -17.23 -3.82 -0.88
CA ALA A 127 -18.04 -3.63 0.31
C ALA A 127 -18.18 -2.12 0.60
N THR A 128 -19.23 -1.73 1.32
CA THR A 128 -19.36 -0.35 1.82
C THR A 128 -18.66 -0.26 3.18
N ALA A 129 -17.60 0.55 3.26
CA ALA A 129 -16.94 0.87 4.53
C ALA A 129 -17.77 1.89 5.32
N ASP A 130 -17.66 1.85 6.65
CA ASP A 130 -18.40 2.72 7.56
C ASP A 130 -17.48 3.30 8.67
N ALA A 131 -18.05 4.07 9.59
CA ALA A 131 -17.28 4.73 10.66
C ALA A 131 -16.60 3.76 11.64
N VAL A 132 -17.11 2.53 11.74
CA VAL A 132 -16.62 1.43 12.56
C VAL A 132 -15.70 0.53 11.72
N ASN A 133 -16.19 0.01 10.60
CA ASN A 133 -15.48 -0.86 9.66
C ASN A 133 -14.81 -0.02 8.56
N ARG A 134 -13.79 0.76 8.95
CA ARG A 134 -13.11 1.67 8.01
C ARG A 134 -12.33 0.95 6.92
N LEU A 135 -11.96 -0.30 7.14
CA LEU A 135 -11.49 -1.22 6.10
C LEU A 135 -12.51 -2.35 5.98
N ALA A 136 -13.25 -2.38 4.87
CA ALA A 136 -14.25 -3.41 4.60
C ALA A 136 -13.88 -4.18 3.33
N VAL A 137 -13.90 -5.51 3.38
CA VAL A 137 -13.55 -6.37 2.24
C VAL A 137 -14.64 -7.43 2.08
N SER A 138 -15.27 -7.47 0.90
CA SER A 138 -16.20 -8.54 0.50
C SER A 138 -15.62 -9.27 -0.71
N SER A 139 -14.87 -10.33 -0.44
CA SER A 139 -14.19 -11.15 -1.45
C SER A 139 -14.11 -12.60 -0.98
N ASP A 140 -13.80 -13.52 -1.91
CA ASP A 140 -13.57 -14.93 -1.58
C ASP A 140 -12.35 -15.11 -0.65
N ALA A 141 -11.35 -14.22 -0.74
CA ALA A 141 -10.15 -14.24 0.09
C ALA A 141 -9.52 -12.86 0.29
N SER A 142 -8.79 -12.72 1.39
CA SER A 142 -7.91 -11.58 1.71
C SER A 142 -6.49 -12.10 1.97
N LEU A 143 -5.55 -11.78 1.08
CA LEU A 143 -4.14 -12.21 1.20
C LEU A 143 -3.27 -11.07 1.75
N PHE A 144 -2.62 -11.33 2.88
CA PHE A 144 -1.55 -10.48 3.42
C PHE A 144 -0.20 -11.18 3.21
N ASN A 145 0.53 -10.78 2.16
CA ASN A 145 1.79 -11.42 1.80
C ASN A 145 3.01 -10.66 2.35
N ASN A 146 4.11 -11.39 2.57
CA ASN A 146 5.38 -10.81 2.99
C ASN A 146 6.19 -10.31 1.79
N ALA A 147 7.12 -9.39 2.06
CA ALA A 147 8.10 -8.90 1.09
C ALA A 147 9.51 -9.47 1.34
N GLY A 148 9.64 -10.58 2.09
CA GLY A 148 10.91 -11.16 2.50
C GLY A 148 10.88 -11.70 3.94
N ALA A 149 11.75 -11.18 4.81
CA ALA A 149 12.07 -11.80 6.09
C ALA A 149 10.94 -11.81 7.16
N GLY A 150 9.81 -11.14 6.94
CA GLY A 150 8.70 -11.13 7.90
C GLY A 150 7.45 -10.41 7.42
N HIS A 151 6.35 -10.67 8.12
CA HIS A 151 5.07 -9.97 7.98
C HIS A 151 4.34 -9.99 9.33
N GLU A 152 3.83 -8.84 9.78
CA GLU A 152 3.17 -8.70 11.08
C GLU A 152 1.83 -7.98 10.93
N VAL A 153 0.77 -8.56 11.48
CA VAL A 153 -0.52 -7.88 11.69
C VAL A 153 -0.58 -7.42 13.14
N LYS A 154 -0.53 -6.10 13.35
CA LYS A 154 -0.56 -5.48 14.68
C LYS A 154 -1.97 -5.03 15.01
N VAL A 155 -2.59 -5.68 15.99
CA VAL A 155 -3.90 -5.31 16.52
C VAL A 155 -3.70 -4.74 17.92
N ASN A 156 -3.97 -3.44 18.08
CA ASN A 156 -3.76 -2.73 19.34
C ASN A 156 -5.10 -2.42 20.02
N LYS A 157 -5.10 -2.46 21.36
CA LYS A 157 -6.21 -2.01 22.21
C LYS A 157 -5.76 -0.84 23.10
N GLN A 158 -6.68 0.02 23.52
CA GLN A 158 -6.36 1.25 24.24
C GLN A 158 -6.20 1.03 25.75
N ALA A 159 -7.04 0.18 26.35
CA ALA A 159 -7.01 -0.17 27.76
C ALA A 159 -6.94 -1.69 27.97
N MET A 160 -6.61 -2.10 29.20
CA MET A 160 -6.53 -3.52 29.57
C MET A 160 -7.88 -4.23 29.40
N THR A 161 -8.98 -3.54 29.69
CA THR A 161 -10.35 -4.04 29.60
C THR A 161 -10.93 -4.03 28.19
N ASP A 162 -10.22 -3.46 27.22
CA ASP A 162 -10.67 -3.43 25.84
C ASP A 162 -10.38 -4.76 25.14
N THR A 163 -10.93 -4.89 23.93
CA THR A 163 -10.79 -6.09 23.10
C THR A 163 -9.96 -5.82 21.85
N ALA A 164 -8.97 -6.66 21.60
CA ALA A 164 -8.24 -6.75 20.33
C ALA A 164 -8.24 -8.21 19.88
N SER A 165 -9.01 -8.53 18.84
CA SER A 165 -9.32 -9.92 18.50
C SER A 165 -9.62 -10.14 17.02
N LEU A 166 -9.63 -11.42 16.63
CA LEU A 166 -10.25 -11.91 15.40
C LEU A 166 -11.56 -12.60 15.76
N LEU A 167 -12.67 -12.08 15.22
CA LEU A 167 -14.01 -12.59 15.40
C LEU A 167 -14.45 -13.40 14.17
N TYR A 168 -14.89 -14.63 14.40
CA TYR A 168 -15.41 -15.54 13.37
C TYR A 168 -16.93 -15.57 13.43
N GLN A 169 -17.57 -15.29 12.30
CA GLN A 169 -19.02 -15.08 12.23
C GLN A 169 -19.68 -15.90 11.12
N THR A 170 -20.97 -16.18 11.30
CA THR A 170 -21.87 -16.64 10.23
C THR A 170 -23.12 -15.77 10.26
N ASN A 171 -23.51 -15.21 9.11
CA ASN A 171 -24.67 -14.32 8.99
C ASN A 171 -24.67 -13.23 10.09
N TRP A 172 -23.56 -12.50 10.24
CA TRP A 172 -23.36 -11.42 11.21
C TRP A 172 -23.43 -11.84 12.70
N THR A 173 -23.52 -13.14 12.99
CA THR A 173 -23.53 -13.69 14.34
C THR A 173 -22.15 -14.26 14.67
N GLY A 174 -21.55 -13.85 15.81
CA GLY A 174 -20.25 -14.35 16.26
C GLY A 174 -20.32 -15.71 16.93
N PHE A 175 -19.42 -16.63 16.58
CA PHE A 175 -19.38 -17.99 17.11
C PHE A 175 -18.03 -18.37 17.73
N ALA A 176 -16.94 -17.75 17.29
CA ALA A 176 -15.63 -17.92 17.89
C ALA A 176 -14.86 -16.62 17.84
N GLU A 177 -14.01 -16.38 18.83
CA GLU A 177 -13.17 -15.18 18.89
C GLU A 177 -11.84 -15.53 19.57
N MET A 178 -10.74 -15.01 19.03
CA MET A 178 -9.41 -15.18 19.60
C MET A 178 -8.66 -13.85 19.69
N GLY A 179 -7.96 -13.62 20.79
CA GLY A 179 -7.17 -12.41 21.00
C GLY A 179 -7.06 -12.00 22.47
N LEU A 180 -6.94 -10.70 22.69
CA LEU A 180 -6.90 -10.08 24.01
C LEU A 180 -8.32 -9.62 24.37
N ASN A 181 -9.13 -10.51 24.95
CA ASN A 181 -10.55 -10.27 25.17
C ASN A 181 -10.82 -9.72 26.58
N GLY A 182 -10.70 -8.40 26.77
CA GLY A 182 -10.95 -7.77 28.07
C GLY A 182 -9.89 -8.05 29.14
N SER A 183 -8.78 -8.67 28.74
CA SER A 183 -7.58 -8.91 29.53
C SER A 183 -6.34 -8.77 28.63
N ASN A 184 -5.15 -8.65 29.23
CA ASN A 184 -3.88 -8.79 28.51
C ASN A 184 -3.47 -10.25 28.28
N ASP A 185 -4.22 -11.19 28.86
CA ASP A 185 -4.09 -12.62 28.57
C ASP A 185 -4.61 -12.93 27.17
N PHE A 186 -3.97 -13.89 26.48
CA PHE A 186 -4.49 -14.39 25.23
C PHE A 186 -5.58 -15.42 25.51
N SER A 187 -6.73 -15.27 24.85
CA SER A 187 -7.88 -16.15 25.05
C SER A 187 -8.48 -16.60 23.73
N VAL A 188 -9.09 -17.79 23.76
CA VAL A 188 -9.98 -18.30 22.71
C VAL A 188 -11.32 -18.59 23.36
N LYS A 189 -12.37 -17.97 22.84
CA LYS A 189 -13.74 -18.16 23.31
C LYS A 189 -14.66 -18.58 22.17
N VAL A 190 -15.70 -19.33 22.52
CA VAL A 190 -16.74 -19.81 21.61
C VAL A 190 -18.11 -19.46 22.14
N SER A 191 -19.09 -19.34 21.25
CA SER A 191 -20.48 -19.09 21.61
C SER A 191 -21.39 -20.16 21.00
N SER A 192 -22.32 -20.68 21.82
CA SER A 192 -23.31 -21.68 21.39
C SER A 192 -24.52 -21.07 20.69
N ASP A 193 -24.79 -19.79 20.92
CA ASP A 193 -26.05 -19.12 20.53
C ASP A 193 -25.88 -17.64 20.12
N GLY A 194 -24.63 -17.19 19.86
CA GLY A 194 -24.34 -15.84 19.41
C GLY A 194 -24.40 -14.75 20.49
N GLY A 195 -24.66 -15.11 21.74
CA GLY A 195 -24.77 -14.17 22.86
C GLY A 195 -24.03 -14.60 24.12
N GLN A 196 -24.03 -15.90 24.46
CA GLN A 196 -23.27 -16.42 25.60
C GLN A 196 -21.88 -16.87 25.15
N TRP A 197 -20.84 -16.31 25.75
CA TRP A 197 -19.45 -16.62 25.44
C TRP A 197 -18.84 -17.51 26.52
N GLN A 198 -18.22 -18.59 26.09
CA GLN A 198 -17.46 -19.51 26.93
C GLN A 198 -15.98 -19.41 26.56
N GLU A 199 -15.15 -19.02 27.52
CA GLU A 199 -13.69 -19.02 27.34
C GLU A 199 -13.19 -20.47 27.42
N ALA A 200 -12.73 -20.98 26.28
CA ALA A 200 -12.29 -22.37 26.15
C ALA A 200 -10.79 -22.51 26.45
N ILE A 201 -9.98 -21.52 26.06
CA ILE A 201 -8.54 -21.49 26.29
C ILE A 201 -8.17 -20.11 26.83
N LYS A 202 -7.30 -20.10 27.84
CA LYS A 202 -6.66 -18.87 28.33
C LYS A 202 -5.17 -19.11 28.55
N ILE A 203 -4.35 -18.14 28.15
CA ILE A 203 -2.91 -18.12 28.34
C ILE A 203 -2.56 -16.89 29.18
N ASP A 204 -2.06 -17.13 30.38
CA ASP A 204 -1.63 -16.06 31.29
C ASP A 204 -0.37 -15.37 30.74
N HIS A 205 -0.47 -14.06 30.54
CA HIS A 205 0.59 -13.28 29.90
C HIS A 205 1.86 -13.16 30.76
N ALA A 206 1.75 -13.31 32.09
CA ALA A 206 2.88 -13.14 33.02
C ALA A 206 3.68 -14.43 33.21
N THR A 207 3.00 -15.58 33.21
CA THR A 207 3.58 -16.90 33.54
C THR A 207 3.71 -17.83 32.34
N GLY A 208 2.97 -17.57 31.26
CA GLY A 208 2.84 -18.44 30.09
C GLY A 208 2.08 -19.74 30.38
N ASN A 209 1.35 -19.81 31.50
CA ASN A 209 0.53 -20.97 31.84
C ASN A 209 -0.73 -21.03 30.97
N VAL A 210 -1.11 -22.22 30.52
CA VAL A 210 -2.28 -22.44 29.66
C VAL A 210 -3.38 -23.15 30.44
N ALA A 211 -4.60 -22.62 30.41
CA ALA A 211 -5.80 -23.28 30.90
C ALA A 211 -6.71 -23.70 29.74
N ILE A 212 -7.27 -24.89 29.82
CA ILE A 212 -8.30 -25.41 28.91
C ILE A 212 -9.53 -25.78 29.74
N GLY A 213 -10.68 -25.21 29.41
CA GLY A 213 -11.93 -25.39 30.17
C GLY A 213 -11.95 -24.65 31.51
N SER A 214 -10.94 -23.82 31.81
CA SER A 214 -10.85 -23.00 33.01
C SER A 214 -10.28 -21.63 32.68
N VAL A 215 -10.62 -20.62 33.48
CA VAL A 215 -10.15 -19.24 33.34
C VAL A 215 -8.98 -18.91 34.29
N TRP A 216 -8.51 -19.91 35.05
CA TRP A 216 -7.46 -19.79 36.07
C TRP A 216 -6.28 -20.73 35.79
N PRO A 217 -5.31 -20.32 34.95
CA PRO A 217 -4.14 -21.13 34.62
C PRO A 217 -3.13 -21.22 35.79
N GLN A 218 -3.29 -22.22 36.65
CA GLN A 218 -2.48 -22.40 37.86
C GLN A 218 -1.16 -23.15 37.63
N THR A 219 -1.09 -23.97 36.57
CA THR A 219 0.10 -24.76 36.20
C THR A 219 0.39 -24.58 34.70
N LYS A 220 1.52 -25.11 34.22
CA LYS A 220 1.92 -24.96 32.82
C LYS A 220 0.84 -25.38 31.82
N LEU A 221 0.13 -26.47 32.14
CA LEU A 221 -1.06 -26.91 31.44
C LEU A 221 -2.11 -27.33 32.49
N HIS A 222 -3.12 -26.49 32.68
CA HIS A 222 -4.28 -26.76 33.52
C HIS A 222 -5.46 -27.17 32.64
N VAL A 223 -5.95 -28.39 32.80
CA VAL A 223 -7.15 -28.87 32.10
C VAL A 223 -8.23 -29.12 33.14
N ASP A 224 -9.37 -28.47 32.99
CA ASP A 224 -10.54 -28.76 33.81
C ASP A 224 -11.31 -29.97 33.24
N GLY A 225 -11.65 -30.91 34.12
CA GLY A 225 -12.40 -32.12 33.78
C GLY A 225 -11.56 -33.38 33.46
N PRO A 226 -12.25 -34.51 33.16
CA PRO A 226 -11.62 -35.81 32.97
C PRO A 226 -10.74 -35.85 31.70
N ILE A 227 -9.45 -36.09 31.89
CA ILE A 227 -8.53 -36.39 30.79
C ILE A 227 -8.67 -37.89 30.47
N ARG A 228 -8.75 -38.24 29.18
CA ARG A 228 -8.58 -39.63 28.73
C ARG A 228 -7.11 -39.88 28.35
N PRO A 229 -6.22 -40.26 29.28
CA PRO A 229 -4.89 -40.69 28.91
C PRO A 229 -5.01 -42.01 28.13
N ALA A 230 -4.42 -42.06 26.93
CA ALA A 230 -4.27 -43.34 26.23
C ALA A 230 -3.47 -44.30 27.14
N PRO A 231 -3.83 -45.59 27.26
CA PRO A 231 -3.11 -46.52 28.10
C PRO A 231 -1.71 -46.74 27.53
N ILE A 232 -0.69 -46.25 28.23
CA ILE A 232 0.68 -46.75 28.09
C ILE A 232 0.67 -48.16 28.67
N LEU A 233 0.60 -49.17 27.79
CA LEU A 233 0.88 -50.54 28.19
C LEU A 233 2.40 -50.65 28.39
N PRO A 234 2.91 -50.95 29.59
CA PRO A 234 4.32 -51.30 29.74
C PRO A 234 4.55 -52.57 28.92
N ARG A 235 5.55 -52.57 28.03
CA ARG A 235 6.03 -53.79 27.36
C ARG A 235 6.43 -54.77 28.47
N ARG A 236 5.55 -55.73 28.76
CA ARG A 236 5.84 -56.86 29.64
C ARG A 236 6.97 -57.64 28.98
N CYS A 237 8.18 -57.52 29.51
CA CYS A 237 9.29 -58.39 29.15
C CYS A 237 8.84 -59.82 29.45
N LEU A 238 8.57 -60.60 28.40
CA LEU A 238 8.33 -62.04 28.51
C LEU A 238 9.64 -62.68 28.97
N LEU A 239 9.76 -62.96 30.27
CA LEU A 239 10.70 -63.97 30.75
C LEU A 239 10.14 -65.34 30.36
N PRO A 240 10.92 -66.25 29.77
CA PRO A 240 10.44 -67.58 29.45
C PRO A 240 10.25 -68.39 30.74
N GLU A 241 9.01 -68.86 30.96
CA GLU A 241 8.69 -69.86 31.97
C GLU A 241 9.33 -71.20 31.59
N THR A 242 10.38 -71.62 32.30
CA THR A 242 10.75 -73.04 32.37
C THR A 242 9.98 -73.71 33.50
N MET A 243 8.91 -74.42 33.15
CA MET A 243 8.25 -75.41 34.01
C MET A 243 8.98 -76.77 33.90
N ALA A 244 9.35 -77.36 35.04
CA ALA A 244 9.04 -78.75 35.38
C ALA A 244 9.40 -79.06 36.86
N PRO A 245 8.52 -79.77 37.62
CA PRO A 245 8.77 -80.16 39.00
C PRO A 245 9.46 -81.54 39.07
N VAL A 246 10.43 -81.71 39.95
CA VAL A 246 10.97 -83.04 40.31
C VAL A 246 10.44 -83.46 41.68
N ARG A 247 9.85 -84.66 41.70
CA ARG A 247 9.21 -85.33 42.83
C ARG A 247 10.17 -85.63 43.99
N TRP A 248 9.65 -85.53 45.21
CA TRP A 248 10.22 -86.14 46.42
C TRP A 248 9.85 -87.62 46.52
N SER A 249 10.79 -88.47 46.96
CA SER A 249 10.51 -89.78 47.55
C SER A 249 11.64 -90.14 48.53
N LEU A 250 11.23 -90.28 49.80
CA LEU A 250 11.85 -90.88 51.00
C LEU A 250 13.29 -90.50 51.37
#